data_AF-A0A2G8L4I2-F1
#
_entry.id   AF-A0A2G8L4I2-F1
#
_cell.length_a   1.000
_cell.length_b   1.000
_cell.length_c   1.000
_cell.angle_alpha   90.00
_cell.angle_beta   90.00
_cell.angle_gamma   90.00
#
_symmetry.space_group_name_H-M   'P 1'
#
loop_
_entity.id
_entity.type
_entity.pdbx_description
1 polymer ?
#
loop_
_entity_poly.entity_id
_entity_poly.type
_entity_poly.pdbx_seq_one_letter_code
_entity_poly.pdbx_strand_id
1 'polypeptide(L)'
;MEHERIYTGTKHSRGCKSEDISTCINEWSNTDSFNSCVKKITSNNHNILLTSDRLQRAVPEKPIIAYRRPRNLRDLLVRAAVPPLTSNPTPIQHGTFKCDRTSRCIVCSHHIVESNSITSHSMQLTHKTKGHITCTTTNVIYLISCRVCGIQYVGETKTTLKKRFYGHRSTVNTMKTETPVGEHFNLPNHTINDMSLQGIESLGSRPDLVRSAERGSGCNAFVPFNLMG
;
A
#
# COMPACT_ATOMS: atom_id res chain seq x y z
N MET A 1 10.20 -1.30 12.50
CA MET A 1 11.15 -0.53 11.66
C MET A 1 10.87 -0.96 10.24
N GLU A 2 10.14 -0.15 9.47
CA GLU A 2 9.99 -0.37 8.03
C GLU A 2 10.99 0.56 7.35
N HIS A 3 11.90 -0.05 6.61
CA HIS A 3 13.01 0.61 5.91
C HIS A 3 12.49 1.42 4.72
N GLU A 4 12.93 2.68 4.62
CA GLU A 4 12.96 3.40 3.35
C GLU A 4 13.99 2.70 2.46
N ARG A 5 13.55 2.11 1.34
CA ARG A 5 14.46 1.48 0.38
C ARG A 5 15.03 2.55 -0.55
N ILE A 6 16.32 2.78 -0.42
CA ILE A 6 17.16 3.45 -1.41
C ILE A 6 17.48 2.42 -2.51
N TYR A 7 17.06 2.67 -3.75
CA TYR A 7 17.55 1.93 -4.92
C TYR A 7 18.71 2.72 -5.53
N THR A 8 19.94 2.42 -5.12
CA THR A 8 21.14 2.79 -5.89
C THR A 8 21.33 1.78 -7.01
N GLY A 9 20.93 2.15 -8.23
CA GLY A 9 21.14 1.34 -9.42
C GLY A 9 22.57 1.49 -9.94
N THR A 10 23.47 0.62 -9.49
CA THR A 10 24.78 0.43 -10.14
C THR A 10 24.59 -0.50 -11.33
N LYS A 11 24.80 0.03 -12.54
CA LYS A 11 24.83 -0.76 -13.77
C LYS A 11 25.95 -1.80 -13.69
N HIS A 12 25.60 -3.07 -13.85
CA HIS A 12 26.52 -4.05 -14.40
C HIS A 12 25.83 -4.82 -15.52
N SER A 13 26.21 -4.43 -16.73
CA SER A 13 25.88 -5.05 -18.00
C SER A 13 26.45 -6.47 -18.08
N ARG A 14 25.57 -7.46 -18.25
CA ARG A 14 25.87 -8.60 -19.12
C ARG A 14 24.73 -8.67 -20.12
N GLY A 15 25.03 -8.25 -21.35
CA GLY A 15 24.08 -8.21 -22.45
C GLY A 15 23.68 -9.62 -22.87
N CYS A 16 22.39 -9.81 -23.10
CA CYS A 16 21.87 -10.83 -24.01
C CYS A 16 21.25 -10.05 -25.17
N LYS A 17 21.82 -10.23 -26.37
CA LYS A 17 21.28 -9.67 -27.62
C LYS A 17 20.17 -10.60 -28.10
N SER A 18 18.91 -10.19 -27.96
CA SER A 18 17.84 -10.56 -28.90
C SER A 18 16.63 -9.64 -28.71
N GLU A 19 16.22 -8.99 -29.79
CA GLU A 19 15.01 -8.17 -29.87
C GLU A 19 13.83 -9.09 -30.18
N ASP A 20 13.33 -9.83 -29.18
CA ASP A 20 12.04 -10.54 -29.34
C ASP A 20 11.42 -10.87 -27.97
N ILE A 21 10.37 -10.11 -27.62
CA ILE A 21 9.57 -10.24 -26.38
C ILE A 21 8.90 -11.62 -26.26
N SER A 22 8.70 -12.30 -27.40
CA SER A 22 8.17 -13.66 -27.50
C SER A 22 9.05 -14.70 -26.80
N THR A 23 10.35 -14.47 -26.69
CA THR A 23 11.30 -15.42 -26.07
C THR A 23 11.20 -15.41 -24.53
N CYS A 24 11.00 -14.24 -23.92
CA CYS A 24 10.89 -14.10 -22.46
C CYS A 24 9.56 -14.65 -21.90
N ILE A 25 8.48 -14.67 -22.70
CA ILE A 25 7.19 -15.25 -22.29
C ILE A 25 7.28 -16.78 -22.18
N ASN A 26 8.12 -17.41 -23.00
CA ASN A 26 8.30 -18.86 -22.97
C ASN A 26 9.16 -19.33 -21.78
N GLU A 27 10.03 -18.48 -21.23
CA GLU A 27 10.80 -18.83 -20.01
C GLU A 27 9.96 -18.78 -18.72
N TRP A 28 8.86 -18.03 -18.71
CA TRP A 28 7.87 -18.03 -17.61
C TRP A 28 6.79 -19.13 -17.72
N SER A 29 6.88 -20.00 -18.72
CA SER A 29 6.02 -21.18 -18.88
C SER A 29 6.61 -22.45 -18.23
N ASN A 30 7.63 -22.31 -17.37
CA ASN A 30 8.34 -23.43 -16.76
C ASN A 30 7.59 -24.07 -15.56
N THR A 31 6.26 -24.18 -15.63
CA THR A 31 5.48 -25.05 -14.73
C THR A 31 5.63 -26.54 -15.08
N ASP A 32 6.23 -26.88 -16.22
CA ASP A 32 6.30 -28.28 -16.68
C ASP A 32 7.41 -29.11 -16.02
N SER A 33 8.49 -28.48 -15.56
CA SER A 33 9.60 -29.19 -14.90
C SER A 33 9.21 -29.74 -13.52
N PHE A 34 8.52 -28.94 -12.70
CA PHE A 34 8.12 -29.33 -11.34
C PHE A 34 6.92 -30.30 -11.34
N ASN A 35 5.94 -30.07 -12.22
CA ASN A 35 4.74 -30.91 -12.35
C ASN A 35 5.05 -32.32 -12.89
N SER A 36 6.11 -32.47 -13.69
CA SER A 36 6.60 -33.78 -14.14
C SER A 36 7.16 -34.62 -12.99
N CYS A 37 7.81 -33.97 -12.01
CA CYS A 37 8.48 -34.65 -10.89
C CYS A 37 7.48 -35.31 -9.93
N VAL A 38 6.43 -34.59 -9.51
CA VAL A 38 5.41 -35.13 -8.59
C VAL A 38 4.68 -36.31 -9.25
N LYS A 39 4.34 -36.19 -10.54
CA LYS A 39 3.74 -37.30 -11.30
C LYS A 39 4.65 -38.51 -11.34
N LYS A 40 5.96 -38.33 -11.58
CA LYS A 40 6.95 -39.43 -11.57
C LYS A 40 7.09 -40.08 -10.20
N ILE A 41 7.17 -39.30 -9.12
CA ILE A 41 7.30 -39.81 -7.75
C ILE A 41 6.09 -40.65 -7.36
N THR A 42 4.86 -40.14 -7.56
CA THR A 42 3.64 -40.91 -7.25
C THR A 42 3.50 -42.14 -8.13
N SER A 43 3.98 -42.09 -9.37
CA SER A 43 4.01 -43.24 -10.28
C SER A 43 4.94 -44.35 -9.80
N ASN A 44 6.16 -43.98 -9.43
CA ASN A 44 7.23 -44.93 -9.12
C ASN A 44 7.08 -45.57 -7.74
N ASN A 45 6.33 -44.93 -6.83
CA ASN A 45 6.18 -45.37 -5.45
C ASN A 45 4.76 -45.87 -5.12
N HIS A 46 3.85 -45.96 -6.09
CA HIS A 46 2.48 -46.43 -5.85
C HIS A 46 2.43 -47.86 -5.31
N ASN A 47 3.39 -48.70 -5.72
CA ASN A 47 3.57 -50.06 -5.24
C ASN A 47 3.74 -50.16 -3.71
N ILE A 48 4.27 -49.13 -3.04
CA ILE A 48 4.39 -49.07 -1.57
C ILE A 48 3.00 -49.10 -0.91
N LEU A 49 1.99 -48.50 -1.56
CA LEU A 49 0.62 -48.47 -1.04
C LEU A 49 -0.12 -49.80 -1.24
N LEU A 50 0.39 -50.68 -2.10
CA LEU A 50 -0.16 -52.02 -2.34
C LEU A 50 0.40 -53.06 -1.35
N THR A 51 1.40 -52.71 -0.53
CA THR A 51 2.01 -53.62 0.44
C THR A 51 1.11 -53.88 1.66
N SER A 52 0.09 -53.05 1.90
CA SER A 52 -0.86 -53.22 3.01
C SER A 52 -2.29 -53.37 2.49
N ASP A 53 -2.99 -54.42 2.91
CA ASP A 53 -4.39 -54.70 2.52
C ASP A 53 -5.36 -53.56 2.82
N ARG A 54 -5.07 -52.76 3.85
CA ARG A 54 -5.86 -51.59 4.22
C ARG A 54 -5.68 -50.45 3.22
N LEU A 55 -4.44 -50.21 2.78
CA LEU A 55 -4.11 -49.12 1.86
C LEU A 55 -4.47 -49.49 0.42
N GLN A 56 -4.28 -50.75 0.04
CA GLN A 56 -4.72 -51.29 -1.25
C GLN A 56 -6.24 -51.17 -1.45
N ARG A 57 -7.03 -51.42 -0.39
CA ARG A 57 -8.49 -51.20 -0.45
C ARG A 57 -8.87 -49.72 -0.55
N ALA A 58 -8.08 -48.81 0.02
CA ALA A 58 -8.39 -47.38 0.04
C ALA A 58 -8.00 -46.67 -1.25
N VAL A 59 -6.90 -47.10 -1.90
CA VAL A 59 -6.37 -46.51 -3.14
C VAL A 59 -5.94 -47.65 -4.08
N PRO A 60 -6.91 -48.38 -4.68
CA PRO A 60 -6.63 -49.57 -5.48
C PRO A 60 -5.97 -49.24 -6.82
N GLU A 61 -6.26 -48.05 -7.34
CA GLU A 61 -5.67 -47.53 -8.56
C GLU A 61 -4.82 -46.31 -8.26
N LYS A 62 -3.87 -46.06 -9.16
CA LYS A 62 -2.98 -44.93 -9.04
C LYS A 62 -3.78 -43.62 -9.06
N PRO A 63 -3.60 -42.74 -8.06
CA PRO A 63 -4.41 -41.54 -7.94
C PRO A 63 -4.16 -40.58 -9.10
N ILE A 64 -5.25 -39.95 -9.57
CA ILE A 64 -5.21 -38.91 -10.59
C ILE A 64 -4.74 -37.61 -9.93
N ILE A 65 -3.62 -37.08 -10.39
CA ILE A 65 -3.10 -35.78 -9.94
C ILE A 65 -3.76 -34.69 -10.78
N ALA A 66 -4.67 -33.94 -10.17
CA ALA A 66 -5.30 -32.77 -10.78
C ALA A 66 -4.61 -31.48 -10.29
N TYR A 67 -4.19 -30.63 -11.22
CA TYR A 67 -3.62 -29.33 -10.90
C TYR A 67 -4.71 -28.27 -10.88
N ARG A 68 -4.73 -27.43 -9.84
CA ARG A 68 -5.59 -26.24 -9.82
C ARG A 68 -5.02 -25.21 -10.78
N ARG A 69 -5.88 -24.64 -11.62
CA ARG A 69 -5.52 -23.51 -12.48
C ARG A 69 -4.99 -22.36 -11.60
N PRO A 70 -3.86 -21.72 -11.94
CA PRO A 70 -3.45 -20.49 -11.28
C PRO A 70 -4.50 -19.39 -11.52
N ARG A 71 -4.73 -18.55 -10.51
CA ARG A 71 -5.69 -17.44 -10.62
C ARG A 71 -5.26 -16.53 -11.76
N ASN A 72 -6.17 -16.26 -12.69
CA ASN A 72 -5.91 -15.28 -13.76
C ASN A 72 -6.36 -13.87 -13.32
N LEU A 73 -6.05 -12.86 -14.13
CA LEU A 73 -6.41 -11.46 -13.83
C LEU A 73 -7.92 -11.29 -13.58
N ARG A 74 -8.77 -11.97 -14.36
CA ARG A 74 -10.23 -11.96 -14.18
C ARG A 74 -10.64 -12.52 -12.80
N ASP A 75 -10.03 -13.60 -12.34
CA ASP A 75 -10.33 -14.22 -11.03
C ASP A 75 -9.94 -13.33 -9.84
N LEU A 76 -8.96 -12.45 -10.05
CA LEU A 76 -8.50 -11.44 -9.10
C LEU A 76 -9.42 -10.20 -9.11
N LEU A 77 -9.78 -9.71 -10.29
CA LEU A 77 -10.56 -8.47 -10.45
C LEU A 77 -12.05 -8.67 -10.13
N VAL A 78 -12.66 -9.77 -10.58
CA VAL A 78 -14.12 -10.00 -10.42
C VAL A 78 -14.52 -10.25 -8.96
N ARG A 79 -13.57 -10.61 -8.10
CA ARG A 79 -13.77 -10.76 -6.65
C ARG A 79 -13.42 -9.52 -5.83
N ALA A 80 -13.23 -8.35 -6.45
CA ALA A 80 -13.25 -7.10 -5.71
C ALA A 80 -14.62 -6.98 -5.04
N ALA A 81 -14.66 -7.19 -3.73
CA ALA A 81 -15.89 -7.31 -2.95
C ALA A 81 -16.88 -6.18 -3.30
N VAL A 82 -18.02 -6.56 -3.89
CA VAL A 82 -19.19 -5.68 -3.98
C VAL A 82 -19.66 -5.48 -2.54
N PRO A 83 -19.75 -4.24 -2.03
CA PRO A 83 -20.28 -3.99 -0.70
C PRO A 83 -21.66 -4.64 -0.57
N PRO A 84 -21.97 -5.36 0.52
CA PRO A 84 -23.31 -5.86 0.74
C PRO A 84 -24.29 -4.68 0.77
N LEU A 85 -25.41 -4.81 0.05
CA LEU A 85 -26.49 -3.80 -0.03
C LEU A 85 -27.27 -3.63 1.29
N THR A 86 -26.75 -4.13 2.40
CA THR A 86 -27.44 -4.20 3.69
C THR A 86 -26.85 -3.20 4.67
N SER A 87 -27.28 -1.96 4.54
CA SER A 87 -27.57 -1.02 5.61
C SER A 87 -27.89 0.30 4.92
N ASN A 88 -28.99 0.95 5.27
CA ASN A 88 -29.10 2.39 5.03
C ASN A 88 -27.96 3.02 5.83
N PRO A 89 -26.82 3.40 5.22
CA PRO A 89 -25.76 3.99 5.98
C PRO A 89 -26.31 5.37 6.33
N THR A 90 -26.44 5.67 7.62
CA THR A 90 -26.48 7.08 8.04
C THR A 90 -25.37 7.79 7.26
N PRO A 91 -25.65 8.93 6.57
CA PRO A 91 -24.67 9.54 5.69
C PRO A 91 -23.36 9.70 6.45
N ILE A 92 -22.34 8.93 6.05
CA ILE A 92 -21.03 9.01 6.70
C ILE A 92 -20.58 10.46 6.46
N GLN A 93 -20.41 11.24 7.54
CA GLN A 93 -19.91 12.60 7.39
C GLN A 93 -18.47 12.50 6.90
N HIS A 94 -18.26 13.00 5.68
CA HIS A 94 -16.96 12.98 5.03
C HIS A 94 -16.14 14.14 5.56
N GLY A 95 -14.87 13.88 5.89
CA GLY A 95 -13.97 14.90 6.38
C GLY A 95 -12.92 14.41 7.35
N THR A 96 -12.09 15.36 7.75
CA THR A 96 -11.13 15.23 8.84
C THR A 96 -11.75 15.78 10.11
N PHE A 97 -11.70 15.01 11.18
CA PHE A 97 -12.26 15.36 12.48
C PHE A 97 -11.24 15.09 13.58
N LYS A 98 -11.36 15.82 14.68
CA LYS A 98 -10.61 15.49 15.90
C LYS A 98 -11.20 14.24 16.56
N CYS A 99 -10.38 13.53 17.34
CA CYS A 99 -10.88 12.39 18.12
C CYS A 99 -11.55 12.86 19.43
N ASP A 100 -12.38 12.02 20.02
CA ASP A 100 -13.12 12.32 21.27
C ASP A 100 -12.19 12.75 22.42
N ARG A 101 -10.94 12.25 22.42
CA ARG A 101 -9.91 12.58 23.41
C ARG A 101 -9.05 13.79 22.99
N THR A 102 -9.68 14.81 22.41
CA THR A 102 -8.98 16.00 21.88
C THR A 102 -8.10 16.69 22.91
N SER A 103 -8.56 16.85 24.15
CA SER A 103 -7.82 17.55 25.22
C SER A 103 -6.47 16.90 25.57
N ARG A 104 -6.32 15.59 25.33
CA ARG A 104 -5.09 14.82 25.61
C ARG A 104 -4.34 14.42 24.35
N CYS A 105 -4.85 14.77 23.17
CA CYS A 105 -4.28 14.35 21.90
C CYS A 105 -3.57 15.51 21.23
N ILE A 106 -2.26 15.62 21.44
CA ILE A 106 -1.41 16.70 20.89
C ILE A 106 -1.61 16.87 19.37
N VAL A 107 -1.78 15.77 18.63
CA VAL A 107 -2.07 15.80 17.18
C VAL A 107 -3.36 16.55 16.88
N CYS A 108 -4.44 16.26 17.61
CA CYS A 108 -5.73 16.92 17.46
C CYS A 108 -5.73 18.36 17.98
N SER A 109 -4.99 18.64 19.06
CA SER A 109 -4.95 19.96 19.68
C SER A 109 -4.25 21.00 18.81
N HIS A 110 -3.16 20.62 18.13
CA HIS A 110 -2.31 21.59 17.43
C HIS A 110 -2.26 21.43 15.90
N HIS A 111 -2.45 20.21 15.40
CA HIS A 111 -2.11 19.89 14.01
C HIS A 111 -3.31 19.55 13.13
N ILE A 112 -4.35 18.91 13.66
CA ILE A 112 -5.54 18.56 12.86
C ILE A 112 -6.28 19.83 12.43
N VAL A 113 -6.55 19.91 11.13
CA VAL A 113 -7.46 20.89 10.54
C VAL A 113 -8.74 20.14 10.17
N GLU A 114 -9.87 20.56 10.73
CA GLU A 114 -11.17 19.94 10.49
C GLU A 114 -11.77 20.52 9.21
N SER A 115 -12.01 19.65 8.22
CA SER A 115 -12.52 20.04 6.90
C SER A 115 -13.03 18.82 6.15
N ASN A 116 -14.01 19.01 5.27
CA ASN A 116 -14.49 18.00 4.33
C ASN A 116 -13.82 18.08 2.94
N SER A 117 -12.87 18.99 2.78
CA SER A 117 -12.12 19.16 1.54
C SER A 117 -10.71 19.68 1.78
N ILE A 118 -9.80 19.32 0.89
CA ILE A 118 -8.43 19.82 0.86
C ILE A 118 -8.18 20.59 -0.44
N THR A 119 -7.50 21.72 -0.34
CA THR A 119 -7.12 22.52 -1.50
C THR A 119 -5.63 22.35 -1.76
N SER A 120 -5.29 21.98 -3.00
CA SER A 120 -3.91 21.93 -3.46
C SER A 120 -3.36 23.35 -3.55
N HIS A 121 -2.20 23.60 -2.93
CA HIS A 121 -1.56 24.91 -2.97
C HIS A 121 -1.06 25.29 -4.37
N SER A 122 -0.67 24.31 -5.19
CA SER A 122 -0.06 24.56 -6.50
C SER A 122 -1.07 24.65 -7.65
N MET A 123 -2.19 23.95 -7.54
CA MET A 123 -3.20 23.86 -8.60
C MET A 123 -4.50 24.58 -8.25
N GLN A 124 -4.62 25.06 -7.00
CA GLN A 124 -5.85 25.66 -6.46
C GLN A 124 -7.07 24.74 -6.63
N LEU A 125 -6.83 23.43 -6.80
CA LEU A 125 -7.85 22.42 -6.99
C LEU A 125 -8.30 21.89 -5.63
N THR A 126 -9.61 21.86 -5.42
CA THR A 126 -10.20 21.37 -4.17
C THR A 126 -10.71 19.95 -4.34
N HIS A 127 -10.19 19.04 -3.53
CA HIS A 127 -10.60 17.64 -3.48
C HIS A 127 -11.46 17.39 -2.24
N LYS A 128 -12.62 16.75 -2.43
CA LYS A 128 -13.46 16.32 -1.31
C LYS A 128 -12.80 15.15 -0.59
N THR A 129 -12.73 15.23 0.74
CA THR A 129 -12.24 14.14 1.58
C THR A 129 -13.17 12.94 1.45
N LYS A 130 -12.59 11.75 1.31
CA LYS A 130 -13.34 10.48 1.17
C LYS A 130 -13.32 9.70 2.49
N GLY A 131 -14.48 9.57 3.10
CA GLY A 131 -14.69 8.90 4.39
C GLY A 131 -14.56 9.82 5.60
N HIS A 132 -14.84 9.25 6.78
CA HIS A 132 -14.71 9.89 8.08
C HIS A 132 -13.33 9.60 8.67
N ILE A 133 -12.45 10.59 8.68
CA ILE A 133 -11.05 10.44 9.06
C ILE A 133 -10.78 11.17 10.37
N THR A 134 -10.21 10.46 11.32
CA THR A 134 -9.71 11.03 12.58
C THR A 134 -8.24 10.66 12.75
N CYS A 135 -7.58 11.21 13.78
CA CYS A 135 -6.21 10.81 14.08
C CYS A 135 -6.06 9.31 14.41
N THR A 136 -7.15 8.62 14.78
CA THR A 136 -7.15 7.18 15.07
C THR A 136 -7.41 6.30 13.86
N THR A 137 -7.84 6.87 12.73
CA THR A 137 -8.10 6.11 11.50
C THR A 137 -6.81 5.52 10.93
N THR A 138 -6.88 4.28 10.46
CA THR A 138 -5.79 3.51 9.82
C THR A 138 -6.01 3.42 8.31
N ASN A 139 -4.95 3.10 7.55
CA ASN A 139 -5.01 2.96 6.08
C ASN A 139 -5.53 4.24 5.41
N VAL A 140 -4.81 5.35 5.64
CA VAL A 140 -5.21 6.70 5.25
C VAL A 140 -4.19 7.31 4.30
N ILE A 141 -4.68 7.97 3.25
CA ILE A 141 -3.93 8.97 2.49
C ILE A 141 -4.14 10.32 3.18
N TYR A 142 -3.06 11.00 3.54
CA TYR A 142 -3.09 12.24 4.32
C TYR A 142 -2.23 13.33 3.68
N LEU A 143 -2.47 14.55 4.12
CA LEU A 143 -1.80 15.78 3.72
C LEU A 143 -1.17 16.43 4.95
N ILE A 144 0.12 16.74 4.88
CA ILE A 144 0.79 17.67 5.80
C ILE A 144 1.02 18.98 5.05
N SER A 145 0.52 20.10 5.58
CA SER A 145 0.76 21.42 4.99
C SER A 145 1.52 22.30 5.96
N CYS A 146 2.54 22.99 5.46
CA CYS A 146 3.26 24.01 6.21
C CYS A 146 2.43 25.30 6.28
N ARG A 147 2.24 25.81 7.50
CA ARG A 147 1.50 27.06 7.74
C ARG A 147 2.28 28.32 7.34
N VAL A 148 3.60 28.23 7.21
CA VAL A 148 4.48 29.37 6.89
C VAL A 148 4.55 29.61 5.39
N CYS A 149 4.87 28.58 4.61
CA CYS A 149 5.13 28.70 3.18
C CYS A 149 4.11 27.99 2.28
N GLY A 150 3.13 27.29 2.86
CA GLY A 150 2.07 26.61 2.10
C GLY A 150 2.50 25.30 1.43
N ILE A 151 3.77 24.88 1.53
CA ILE A 151 4.26 23.63 0.95
C ILE A 151 3.48 22.44 1.54
N GLN A 152 3.14 21.49 0.66
CA GLN A 152 2.29 20.36 0.98
C GLN A 152 3.00 19.02 0.72
N TYR A 153 2.90 18.11 1.68
CA TYR A 153 3.38 16.73 1.59
C TYR A 153 2.18 15.77 1.63
N VAL A 154 2.08 14.90 0.62
CA VAL A 154 1.08 13.82 0.60
C VAL A 154 1.75 12.52 1.00
N GLY A 155 1.14 11.80 1.93
CA GLY A 155 1.65 10.50 2.37
C GLY A 155 0.54 9.47 2.55
N GLU A 156 0.96 8.22 2.61
CA GLU A 156 0.10 7.09 2.95
C GLU A 156 0.56 6.44 4.25
N THR A 157 -0.36 5.88 5.02
CA THR A 157 0.00 5.01 6.14
C THR A 157 -1.00 3.88 6.34
N LYS A 158 -0.49 2.66 6.58
CA LYS A 158 -1.29 1.52 7.06
C LYS A 158 -1.60 1.61 8.56
N THR A 159 -0.74 2.30 9.33
CA THR A 159 -0.93 2.50 10.77
C THR A 159 -1.94 3.64 11.04
N THR A 160 -2.24 3.92 12.31
CA THR A 160 -3.08 5.07 12.66
C THR A 160 -2.42 6.37 12.22
N LEU A 161 -3.19 7.33 11.74
CA LEU A 161 -2.70 8.65 11.32
C LEU A 161 -1.88 9.35 12.43
N LYS A 162 -2.32 9.25 13.68
CA LYS A 162 -1.61 9.75 14.89
C LYS A 162 -0.21 9.16 15.01
N LYS A 163 -0.06 7.84 14.88
CA LYS A 163 1.23 7.16 14.97
C LYS A 163 2.16 7.60 13.84
N ARG A 164 1.65 7.71 12.61
CA ARG A 164 2.44 8.21 11.48
C ARG A 164 2.91 9.64 11.72
N PHE A 165 2.02 10.51 12.20
CA PHE A 165 2.37 11.90 12.49
C PHE A 165 3.42 12.05 13.60
N TYR A 166 3.37 11.19 14.65
CA TYR A 166 4.46 11.16 15.64
C TYR A 166 5.80 10.75 15.05
N GLY A 167 5.81 9.87 14.05
CA GLY A 167 7.02 9.55 13.29
C GLY A 167 7.62 10.80 12.65
N HIS A 168 6.80 11.58 11.93
CA HIS A 168 7.22 12.86 11.34
C HIS A 168 7.72 13.85 12.40
N ARG A 169 6.99 14.01 13.52
CA ARG A 169 7.46 14.85 14.64
C ARG A 169 8.81 14.41 15.19
N SER A 170 9.02 13.10 15.34
CA SER A 170 10.29 12.56 15.80
C SER A 170 11.40 12.90 14.82
N THR A 171 11.17 12.72 13.52
CA THR A 171 12.13 13.08 12.48
C THR A 171 12.57 14.54 12.60
N VAL A 172 11.62 15.47 12.71
CA VAL A 172 11.93 16.91 12.86
C VAL A 172 12.68 17.17 14.18
N ASN A 173 12.22 16.63 15.31
CA ASN A 173 12.89 16.78 16.61
C ASN A 173 14.33 16.24 16.61
N THR A 174 14.58 15.16 15.87
CA THR A 174 15.91 14.52 15.76
C THR A 174 16.74 15.09 14.60
N MET A 175 16.29 16.17 13.97
CA MET A 175 16.97 16.84 12.84
C MET A 175 17.31 15.89 11.68
N LYS A 176 16.48 14.88 11.43
CA LYS A 176 16.67 13.94 10.32
C LYS A 176 16.21 14.57 9.01
N THR A 177 17.14 14.84 8.12
CA THR A 177 16.88 15.47 6.81
C THR A 177 16.69 14.49 5.67
N GLU A 178 16.77 13.17 5.93
CA GLU A 178 16.60 12.12 4.90
C GLU A 178 15.15 12.01 4.38
N THR A 179 14.18 12.53 5.14
CA THR A 179 12.77 12.54 4.74
C THR A 179 12.34 13.94 4.31
N PRO A 180 11.45 14.10 3.33
CA PRO A 180 11.05 15.44 2.85
C PRO A 180 10.41 16.32 3.93
N VAL A 181 9.66 15.72 4.86
CA VAL A 181 9.06 16.44 5.99
C VAL A 181 10.16 16.91 6.95
N GLY A 182 11.11 16.03 7.26
CA GLY A 182 12.25 16.36 8.10
C GLY A 182 13.15 17.43 7.50
N GLU A 183 13.48 17.31 6.21
CA GLU A 183 14.26 18.31 5.48
C GLU A 183 13.59 19.70 5.54
N HIS A 184 12.29 19.76 5.23
CA HIS A 184 11.56 21.02 5.17
C HIS A 184 11.41 21.70 6.53
N PHE A 185 10.95 20.99 7.56
CA PHE A 185 10.66 21.60 8.87
C PHE A 185 11.90 21.82 9.75
N ASN A 186 13.09 21.46 9.25
CA ASN A 186 14.37 21.85 9.86
C ASN A 186 15.03 23.06 9.15
N LEU A 187 14.38 23.64 8.13
CA LEU A 187 14.81 24.90 7.54
C LEU A 187 14.61 26.07 8.52
N PRO A 188 15.36 27.18 8.38
CA PRO A 188 15.15 28.38 9.17
C PRO A 188 13.69 28.86 9.09
N ASN A 189 13.17 29.38 10.21
CA ASN A 189 11.78 29.87 10.35
C ASN A 189 10.69 28.80 10.19
N HIS A 190 11.03 27.52 10.24
CA HIS A 190 10.09 26.41 10.22
C HIS A 190 10.22 25.60 11.51
N THR A 191 9.08 25.23 12.09
CA THR A 191 9.02 24.45 13.32
C THR A 191 7.97 23.35 13.22
N ILE A 192 8.00 22.42 14.17
CA ILE A 192 6.98 21.37 14.29
C ILE A 192 5.56 21.92 14.40
N ASN A 193 5.40 23.10 15.03
CA ASN A 193 4.10 23.71 15.25
C ASN A 193 3.48 24.23 13.94
N ASP A 194 4.30 24.45 12.92
CA ASP A 194 3.87 24.91 11.60
C ASP A 194 3.31 23.77 10.74
N MET A 195 3.38 22.52 11.21
CA MET A 195 2.71 21.39 10.57
C MET A 195 1.20 21.41 10.83
N SER A 196 0.42 21.36 9.76
CA SER A 196 -1.01 21.05 9.78
C SER A 196 -1.27 19.70 9.13
N LEU A 197 -2.31 18.99 9.56
CA LEU A 197 -2.61 17.62 9.16
C LEU A 197 -4.08 17.47 8.76
N GLN A 198 -4.31 16.91 7.57
CA GLN A 198 -5.64 16.59 7.04
C GLN A 198 -5.66 15.20 6.42
N GLY A 199 -6.81 14.52 6.50
CA GLY A 199 -7.08 13.29 5.78
C GLY A 199 -7.65 13.55 4.39
N ILE A 200 -7.14 12.85 3.39
CA ILE A 200 -7.62 12.90 2.00
C ILE A 200 -8.61 11.77 1.76
N GLU A 201 -8.20 10.53 2.07
CA GLU A 201 -9.01 9.34 1.77
C GLU A 201 -8.74 8.23 2.78
N SER A 202 -9.82 7.67 3.33
CA SER A 202 -9.79 6.44 4.13
C SER A 202 -9.98 5.24 3.21
N LEU A 203 -9.00 4.34 3.17
CA LEU A 203 -8.98 3.21 2.23
C LEU A 203 -9.62 1.94 2.81
N GLY A 204 -10.07 1.98 4.08
CA GLY A 204 -10.67 0.85 4.78
C GLY A 204 -9.74 -0.37 4.89
N SER A 205 -10.31 -1.56 5.10
CA SER A 205 -9.60 -2.84 5.21
C SER A 205 -9.51 -3.62 3.89
N ARG A 206 -9.51 -2.92 2.73
CA ARG A 206 -9.47 -3.59 1.42
C ARG A 206 -8.11 -4.26 1.18
N PRO A 207 -8.06 -5.49 0.64
CA PRO A 207 -6.80 -6.19 0.35
C PRO A 207 -5.92 -5.40 -0.64
N ASP A 208 -4.61 -5.37 -0.37
CA ASP A 208 -3.62 -4.57 -1.11
C ASP A 208 -3.59 -4.85 -2.64
N LEU A 209 -4.06 -6.02 -3.08
CA LEU A 209 -4.03 -6.46 -4.48
C LEU A 209 -4.94 -5.66 -5.42
N VAL A 210 -5.99 -5.00 -4.92
CA VAL A 210 -6.87 -4.15 -5.75
C VAL A 210 -6.24 -2.78 -6.01
N ARG A 211 -5.24 -2.38 -5.21
CA ARG A 211 -4.69 -1.02 -5.20
C ARG A 211 -3.73 -0.75 -6.36
N SER A 212 -3.03 -1.78 -6.85
CA SER A 212 -2.08 -1.66 -7.97
C SER A 212 -2.76 -1.53 -9.33
N ALA A 213 -4.05 -1.89 -9.45
CA ALA A 213 -4.78 -1.82 -10.71
C ALA A 213 -5.43 -0.45 -10.96
N GLU A 214 -5.79 0.28 -9.89
CA GLU A 214 -6.37 1.64 -10.00
C GLU A 214 -5.32 2.75 -9.85
N ARG A 215 -4.14 2.43 -9.30
CA ARG A 215 -3.01 3.36 -9.18
C ARG A 215 -1.84 2.91 -10.04
N GLY A 216 -2.03 2.96 -11.36
CA GLY A 216 -0.89 3.34 -12.19
C GLY A 216 -0.41 4.70 -11.68
N SER A 217 0.83 4.78 -11.19
CA SER A 217 1.49 6.02 -10.72
C SER A 217 1.14 6.50 -9.30
N GLY A 218 1.20 5.62 -8.30
CA GLY A 218 1.27 6.01 -6.88
C GLY A 218 2.70 6.29 -6.42
N CYS A 219 3.38 7.24 -7.04
CA CYS A 219 4.66 7.74 -6.54
C CYS A 219 4.42 8.34 -5.14
N ASN A 220 5.29 8.08 -4.17
CA ASN A 220 5.45 8.98 -3.02
C ASN A 220 5.99 10.30 -3.59
N ALA A 221 5.12 11.10 -4.18
CA ALA A 221 5.48 12.38 -4.74
C ALA A 221 5.46 13.39 -3.59
N PHE A 222 6.65 13.76 -3.12
CA PHE A 222 6.86 15.18 -2.87
C PHE A 222 6.45 15.88 -4.15
N VAL A 223 5.57 16.88 -4.09
CA VAL A 223 5.35 17.77 -5.23
C VAL A 223 6.33 18.92 -4.99
N PRO A 224 7.56 18.89 -5.53
CA PRO A 224 8.45 20.02 -5.40
C PRO A 224 7.96 21.04 -6.41
N PHE A 225 7.22 22.05 -5.95
CA PHE A 225 7.07 23.26 -6.75
C PHE A 225 8.28 24.14 -6.43
N ASN A 226 9.15 24.26 -7.43
CA ASN A 226 10.42 24.98 -7.41
C ASN A 226 10.38 26.25 -6.55
N LEU A 227 11.33 26.36 -5.63
CA LEU A 227 11.86 27.64 -5.18
C LEU A 227 12.67 28.23 -6.35
N MET A 228 12.06 29.17 -7.07
CA MET A 228 12.81 30.20 -7.78
C MET A 228 12.37 31.55 -7.20
N GLY A 229 13.22 32.05 -6.31
CA GLY A 229 13.35 33.44 -5.91
C GLY A 229 14.83 33.75 -5.86
#